data_AF-A0AA89B8Y8-F1
#
_entry.id   AF-A0AA89B8Y8-F1
#
_cell.length_a   1.000
_cell.length_b   1.000
_cell.length_c   1.000
_cell.angle_alpha   90.00
_cell.angle_beta   90.00
_cell.angle_gamma   90.00
#
_symmetry.space_group_name_H-M   'P 1'
#
loop_
_entity.id
_entity.type
_entity.pdbx_description
1 polymer ?
#
loop_
_entity_poly.entity_id
_entity_poly.type
_entity_poly.pdbx_seq_one_letter_code
_entity_poly.pdbx_strand_id
1 'polypeptide(L)'
;MEWNFSEVSFVKVLSSLIFERYKRKREVVDEPYDRSEVQSSAVLERAKGVQANLAPEYPSFIKLMLRSHVTKGFWLGLPSEFCRLHLPKCDETIILEGENGEYYEANFLFYKGGLSGGWRGFSLAHKLLEGDVVVFLLVQPCKFKVYIIRANGLAEIDGALGLLNLDLGVKEIGFACKLSTFIDGFSIWGKTLEAFEVLGMEVGFLRARLSQLVNLAFKSTESDESERHKEARLERDCAEDEMRSLNIKLSELKQAKVRLDDDMEALKVDSKRCELIFQKQLDAPW
;
A
#
# COMPACT_ATOMS: atom_id res chain seq x y z
N MET A 1 -35.29 35.77 24.99
CA MET A 1 -34.13 35.09 25.61
C MET A 1 -32.92 35.49 24.81
N GLU A 2 -32.31 36.58 25.25
CA GLU A 2 -31.20 37.25 24.59
C GLU A 2 -29.90 36.48 24.85
N TRP A 3 -29.20 36.12 23.79
CA TRP A 3 -27.85 35.59 23.88
C TRP A 3 -26.88 36.76 24.01
N ASN A 4 -26.16 36.78 25.12
CA ASN A 4 -25.19 37.80 25.49
C ASN A 4 -24.10 37.93 24.41
N PHE A 5 -24.04 39.11 23.77
CA PHE A 5 -23.08 39.46 22.71
C PHE A 5 -21.62 39.59 23.23
N SER A 6 -21.39 39.41 24.53
CA SER A 6 -20.10 39.56 25.22
C SER A 6 -19.25 38.28 25.26
N GLU A 7 -19.85 37.08 25.20
CA GLU A 7 -19.12 35.81 25.31
C GLU A 7 -18.40 35.41 24.00
N VAL A 8 -19.02 35.69 22.85
CA VAL A 8 -18.46 35.38 21.53
C VAL A 8 -17.24 36.25 21.22
N SER A 9 -17.18 37.46 21.79
CA SER A 9 -16.03 38.36 21.67
C SER A 9 -14.82 37.83 22.44
N PHE A 10 -15.04 37.27 23.64
CA PHE A 10 -13.96 36.80 24.51
C PHE A 10 -13.23 35.58 23.93
N VAL A 11 -13.95 34.65 23.30
CA VAL A 11 -13.37 33.46 22.66
C VAL A 11 -12.54 33.82 21.42
N LYS A 12 -12.99 34.82 20.63
CA LYS A 12 -12.22 35.31 19.47
C LYS A 12 -10.94 36.03 19.89
N VAL A 13 -11.00 36.83 20.96
CA VAL A 13 -9.83 37.52 21.51
C VAL A 13 -8.82 36.54 22.10
N LEU A 14 -9.28 35.52 22.84
CA LEU A 14 -8.40 34.45 23.35
C LEU A 14 -7.80 33.62 22.20
N SER A 15 -8.57 33.30 21.16
CA SER A 15 -8.08 32.58 19.97
C SER A 15 -7.00 33.39 19.22
N SER A 16 -7.21 34.69 19.03
CA SER A 16 -6.19 35.58 18.42
C SER A 16 -4.95 35.74 19.30
N LEU A 17 -5.11 35.86 20.63
CA LEU A 17 -3.96 35.97 21.55
C LEU A 17 -3.15 34.67 21.62
N ILE A 18 -3.82 33.51 21.55
CA ILE A 18 -3.16 32.21 21.48
C ILE A 18 -2.42 32.06 20.15
N PHE A 19 -3.04 32.47 19.04
CA PHE A 19 -2.44 32.45 17.71
C PHE A 19 -1.22 33.38 17.60
N GLU A 20 -1.31 34.59 18.16
CA GLU A 20 -0.22 35.56 18.12
C GLU A 20 0.93 35.22 19.08
N ARG A 21 0.60 34.54 20.20
CA ARG A 21 1.61 33.92 21.07
C ARG A 21 2.29 32.73 20.38
N TYR A 22 1.59 32.03 19.49
CA TYR A 22 2.16 30.96 18.66
C TYR A 22 3.08 31.52 17.55
N LYS A 23 2.74 32.68 16.97
CA LYS A 23 3.54 33.37 15.95
C LYS A 23 4.83 33.98 16.53
N ARG A 24 4.73 34.67 17.67
CA ARG A 24 5.88 35.31 18.34
C ARG A 24 6.93 34.31 18.84
N LYS A 25 6.53 33.06 19.12
CA LYS A 25 7.44 31.97 19.51
C LYS A 25 8.29 31.44 18.35
N ARG A 26 8.01 31.85 17.10
CA ARG A 26 8.80 31.52 15.90
C ARG A 26 9.86 32.58 15.54
N GLU A 27 9.79 33.80 16.09
CA GLU A 27 10.63 34.93 15.65
C GLU A 27 11.80 35.27 16.59
N VAL A 28 12.01 34.52 17.69
CA VAL A 28 13.15 34.74 18.59
C VAL A 28 13.90 33.42 18.79
N VAL A 29 14.79 33.07 17.86
CA VAL A 29 15.99 32.25 18.09
C VAL A 29 17.03 32.63 17.04
N ASP A 30 17.96 33.51 17.41
CA ASP A 30 19.34 33.44 16.90
C ASP A 30 20.10 32.52 17.88
N GLU A 31 20.94 31.61 17.36
CA GLU A 31 21.85 30.66 18.06
C GLU A 31 21.26 29.28 18.46
N PRO A 32 22.04 28.17 18.46
CA PRO A 32 22.87 27.53 17.42
C PRO A 32 22.12 26.37 16.71
N TYR A 33 22.48 26.07 15.46
CA TYR A 33 21.82 25.08 14.56
C TYR A 33 21.46 23.72 15.23
N ASP A 34 20.16 23.43 15.34
CA ASP A 34 19.59 22.27 16.02
C ASP A 34 19.52 21.04 15.10
N ARG A 35 20.15 19.94 15.54
CA ARG A 35 20.12 18.60 14.93
C ARG A 35 18.69 18.07 14.73
N SER A 36 17.72 18.55 15.52
CA SER A 36 16.32 18.09 15.48
C SER A 36 15.58 18.49 14.19
N GLU A 37 15.86 19.67 13.62
CA GLU A 37 15.26 20.11 12.35
C GLU A 37 15.83 19.35 11.15
N VAL A 38 17.14 19.10 11.15
CA VAL A 38 17.83 18.36 10.07
C VAL A 38 17.35 16.90 10.03
N GLN A 39 17.21 16.26 11.20
CA GLN A 39 16.65 14.90 11.27
C GLN A 39 15.20 14.87 10.81
N SER A 40 14.38 15.85 11.23
CA SER A 40 12.99 15.96 10.77
C SER A 40 12.89 16.12 9.24
N SER A 41 13.79 16.90 8.63
CA SER A 41 13.91 17.06 7.18
C SER A 41 14.23 15.74 6.46
N ALA A 42 15.29 15.03 6.87
CA ALA A 42 15.71 13.80 6.20
C ALA A 42 14.68 12.67 6.32
N VAL A 43 14.01 12.55 7.48
CA VAL A 43 12.94 11.56 7.70
C VAL A 43 11.73 11.87 6.83
N LEU A 44 11.39 13.14 6.68
CA LEU A 44 10.28 13.58 5.83
C LEU A 44 10.55 13.33 4.34
N GLU A 45 11.78 13.55 3.85
CA GLU A 45 12.14 13.22 2.47
C GLU A 45 12.04 11.72 2.17
N ARG A 46 12.43 10.87 3.12
CA ARG A 46 12.22 9.41 2.99
C ARG A 46 10.73 9.06 2.93
N ALA A 47 9.92 9.69 3.77
CA ALA A 47 8.47 9.49 3.76
C ALA A 47 7.85 9.93 2.42
N LYS A 48 8.31 11.02 1.82
CA LYS A 48 7.91 11.43 0.45
C LYS A 48 8.31 10.40 -0.58
N GLY A 49 9.52 9.84 -0.47
CA GLY A 49 9.97 8.74 -1.32
C GLY A 49 9.05 7.51 -1.21
N VAL A 50 8.66 7.13 0.00
CA VAL A 50 7.67 6.05 0.21
C VAL A 50 6.34 6.41 -0.43
N GLN A 51 5.80 7.60 -0.16
CA GLN A 51 4.52 8.07 -0.70
C GLN A 51 4.48 8.08 -2.23
N ALA A 52 5.56 8.53 -2.88
CA ALA A 52 5.65 8.61 -4.33
C ALA A 52 5.66 7.23 -5.03
N ASN A 53 6.01 6.16 -4.31
CA ASN A 53 6.00 4.78 -4.82
C ASN A 53 4.70 4.02 -4.50
N LEU A 54 3.75 4.66 -3.80
CA LEU A 54 2.44 4.06 -3.56
C LEU A 54 1.58 4.16 -4.83
N ALA A 55 0.64 3.22 -4.99
CA ALA A 55 -0.28 3.23 -6.12
C ALA A 55 -1.05 4.57 -6.17
N PRO A 56 -0.95 5.35 -7.27
CA PRO A 56 -1.46 6.71 -7.34
C PRO A 56 -2.99 6.80 -7.32
N GLU A 57 -3.66 5.67 -7.52
CA GLU A 57 -5.12 5.52 -7.48
C GLU A 57 -5.71 5.74 -6.08
N TYR A 58 -4.90 5.54 -5.03
CA TYR A 58 -5.34 5.66 -3.64
C TYR A 58 -4.83 6.97 -3.02
N PRO A 59 -5.72 7.79 -2.41
CA PRO A 59 -5.31 9.05 -1.81
C PRO A 59 -4.46 8.77 -0.56
N SER A 60 -3.37 9.53 -0.41
CA SER A 60 -2.42 9.39 0.69
C SER A 60 -1.99 10.72 1.29
N PHE A 61 -1.51 10.68 2.52
CA PHE A 61 -0.88 11.84 3.17
C PHE A 61 0.21 11.41 4.15
N ILE A 62 1.12 12.34 4.42
CA ILE A 62 2.23 12.17 5.36
C ILE A 62 1.92 12.91 6.66
N LYS A 63 2.22 12.29 7.80
CA LYS A 63 2.03 12.85 9.12
C LYS A 63 3.28 12.69 9.99
N LEU A 64 3.86 13.81 10.43
CA LEU A 64 4.90 13.83 11.45
C LEU A 64 4.29 13.60 12.85
N MET A 65 4.86 12.66 13.60
CA MET A 65 4.44 12.35 14.97
C MET A 65 5.01 13.37 15.94
N LEU A 66 4.13 14.10 16.60
CA LEU A 66 4.46 15.02 17.69
C LEU A 66 4.22 14.32 19.02
N ARG A 67 4.81 14.85 20.09
CA ARG A 67 4.60 14.35 21.46
C ARG A 67 3.12 14.17 21.84
N SER A 68 2.24 15.04 21.36
CA SER A 68 0.79 14.98 21.59
C SER A 68 0.07 13.84 20.86
N HIS A 69 0.70 13.27 19.82
CA HIS A 69 0.15 12.15 19.07
C HIS A 69 0.51 10.81 19.72
N VAL A 70 1.72 10.69 20.29
CA VAL A 70 2.31 9.38 20.62
C VAL A 70 2.71 9.21 22.09
N THR A 71 2.79 10.28 22.87
CA THR A 71 3.19 10.19 24.29
C THR A 71 2.12 10.72 25.24
N LYS A 72 1.45 11.83 24.88
CA LYS A 72 0.48 12.50 25.74
C LYS A 72 -0.80 12.81 24.97
N GLY A 73 -1.96 12.48 25.52
CA GLY A 73 -3.26 12.82 24.92
C GLY A 73 -3.72 11.85 23.82
N PHE A 74 -2.79 11.38 22.97
CA PHE A 74 -3.06 10.39 21.92
C PHE A 74 -4.25 10.78 21.02
N TRP A 75 -4.25 12.05 20.60
CA TRP A 75 -5.17 12.58 19.60
C TRP A 75 -4.41 12.83 18.31
N LEU A 76 -4.87 12.27 17.18
CA LEU A 76 -4.22 12.44 15.89
C LEU A 76 -5.11 13.24 14.93
N GLY A 77 -4.87 14.55 14.86
CA GLY A 77 -5.52 15.40 13.85
C GLY A 77 -5.06 15.02 12.44
N LEU A 78 -5.99 14.85 11.52
CA LEU A 78 -5.74 14.53 10.12
C LEU A 78 -5.79 15.82 9.25
N PRO A 79 -5.21 15.83 8.05
CA PRO A 79 -5.34 16.98 7.15
C PRO A 79 -6.81 17.25 6.85
N SER A 80 -7.26 18.49 7.11
CA SER A 80 -8.67 18.87 7.01
C SER A 80 -9.24 18.65 5.61
N GLU A 81 -8.44 18.96 4.59
CA GLU A 81 -8.83 18.81 3.19
C GLU A 81 -8.96 17.34 2.80
N PHE A 82 -8.03 16.49 3.28
CA PHE A 82 -8.10 15.05 3.08
C PHE A 82 -9.38 14.47 3.70
N CYS A 83 -9.71 14.88 4.93
CA CYS A 83 -10.94 14.45 5.60
C CYS A 83 -12.18 14.83 4.81
N ARG A 84 -12.25 16.09 4.34
CA ARG A 84 -13.39 16.64 3.61
C ARG A 84 -13.65 15.91 2.28
N LEU A 85 -12.59 15.48 1.60
CA LEU A 85 -12.66 14.86 0.28
C LEU A 85 -12.83 13.34 0.32
N HIS A 86 -12.23 12.66 1.31
CA HIS A 86 -12.05 11.21 1.27
C HIS A 86 -12.61 10.45 2.47
N LEU A 87 -12.97 11.13 3.57
CA LEU A 87 -13.47 10.47 4.79
C LEU A 87 -14.98 10.68 5.00
N PRO A 88 -15.62 9.82 5.81
CA PRO A 88 -17.04 9.94 6.13
C PRO A 88 -17.40 11.29 6.77
N LYS A 89 -18.64 11.73 6.56
CA LYS A 89 -19.20 12.96 7.15
C LYS A 89 -19.87 12.75 8.51
N CYS A 90 -19.55 11.63 9.16
CA CYS A 90 -20.02 11.24 10.48
C CYS A 90 -18.87 10.62 11.25
N ASP A 91 -19.01 10.55 12.57
CA ASP A 91 -18.08 9.80 13.40
C ASP A 91 -18.17 8.32 13.01
N GLU A 92 -17.02 7.67 12.83
CA GLU A 92 -16.94 6.33 12.28
C GLU A 92 -15.69 5.60 12.79
N THR A 93 -15.73 4.27 12.83
CA THR A 93 -14.55 3.45 13.11
C THR A 93 -13.72 3.31 11.84
N ILE A 94 -12.45 3.70 11.94
CA ILE A 94 -11.45 3.53 10.89
C ILE A 94 -10.52 2.39 11.26
N ILE A 95 -10.19 1.57 10.26
CA ILE A 95 -9.25 0.46 10.37
C ILE A 95 -7.86 0.95 9.94
N LEU A 96 -6.86 0.68 10.77
CA LEU A 96 -5.44 0.90 10.50
C LEU A 96 -4.78 -0.46 10.29
N GLU A 97 -4.35 -0.73 9.06
CA GLU A 97 -3.56 -1.90 8.69
C GLU A 97 -2.07 -1.54 8.76
N GLY A 98 -1.33 -2.19 9.66
CA GLY A 98 0.12 -2.05 9.77
C GLY A 98 0.89 -2.81 8.69
N GLU A 99 2.20 -2.61 8.62
CA GLU A 99 3.09 -3.25 7.61
C GLU A 99 3.09 -4.78 7.67
N ASN A 100 2.87 -5.35 8.86
CA ASN A 100 2.82 -6.80 9.08
C ASN A 100 1.42 -7.41 8.84
N GLY A 101 0.46 -6.64 8.32
CA GLY A 101 -0.92 -7.08 8.10
C GLY A 101 -1.80 -7.10 9.35
N GLU A 102 -1.31 -6.57 10.49
CA GLU A 102 -2.09 -6.41 11.71
C GLU A 102 -3.13 -5.29 11.57
N TYR A 103 -4.31 -5.48 12.16
CA TYR A 103 -5.42 -4.53 12.10
C TYR A 103 -5.70 -3.91 13.47
N TYR A 104 -5.91 -2.59 13.46
CA TYR A 104 -6.26 -1.83 14.65
C TYR A 104 -7.43 -0.90 14.34
N GLU A 105 -8.43 -0.86 15.22
CA GLU A 105 -9.55 0.05 15.09
C GLU A 105 -9.26 1.38 15.79
N ALA A 106 -9.68 2.48 15.17
CA ALA A 106 -9.60 3.81 15.74
C ALA A 106 -10.85 4.66 15.40
N ASN A 107 -11.35 5.40 16.39
CA ASN A 107 -12.53 6.24 16.21
C ASN A 107 -12.15 7.55 15.53
N PHE A 108 -12.68 7.77 14.33
CA PHE A 108 -12.62 9.04 13.63
C PHE A 108 -13.75 9.94 14.09
N LEU A 109 -13.41 11.17 14.48
CA LEU A 109 -14.38 12.19 14.86
C LEU A 109 -14.46 13.23 13.74
N PHE A 110 -15.54 13.22 12.95
CA PHE A 110 -15.66 14.01 11.73
C PHE A 110 -15.53 15.51 12.00
N TYR A 111 -16.31 16.04 12.96
CA TYR A 111 -16.29 17.46 13.28
C TYR A 111 -14.97 17.94 13.88
N LYS A 112 -14.16 17.03 14.44
CA LYS A 112 -12.84 17.34 14.98
C LYS A 112 -11.70 17.03 14.00
N GLY A 113 -11.99 16.32 12.91
CA GLY A 113 -11.05 15.99 11.84
C GLY A 113 -9.87 15.16 12.34
N GLY A 114 -10.09 14.10 13.12
CA GLY A 114 -8.98 13.33 13.70
C GLY A 114 -9.37 11.98 14.30
N LEU A 115 -8.34 11.17 14.59
CA LEU A 115 -8.47 9.88 15.26
C LEU A 115 -8.32 10.06 16.78
N SER A 116 -9.21 9.40 17.54
CA SER A 116 -9.27 9.42 19.00
C SER A 116 -9.06 8.02 19.59
N GLY A 117 -10.12 7.42 20.17
CA GLY A 117 -10.09 6.09 20.75
C GLY A 117 -9.47 5.09 19.78
N GLY A 118 -8.67 4.15 20.29
CA GLY A 118 -7.95 3.18 19.45
C GLY A 118 -6.60 3.65 18.90
N TRP A 119 -6.42 4.94 18.59
CA TRP A 119 -5.12 5.46 18.12
C TRP A 119 -3.99 5.22 19.12
N ARG A 120 -4.27 5.39 20.42
CA ARG A 120 -3.31 5.05 21.49
C ARG A 120 -2.84 3.60 21.41
N GLY A 121 -3.75 2.67 21.13
CA GLY A 121 -3.44 1.24 21.01
C GLY A 121 -2.47 0.99 19.88
N PHE A 122 -2.80 1.50 18.68
CA PHE A 122 -1.92 1.43 17.51
C PHE A 122 -0.53 2.04 17.79
N SER A 123 -0.50 3.26 18.33
CA SER A 123 0.74 3.97 18.62
C SER A 123 1.66 3.22 19.60
N LEU A 124 1.09 2.56 20.61
CA LEU A 124 1.87 1.80 21.58
C LEU A 124 2.32 0.45 21.03
N ALA A 125 1.45 -0.27 20.32
CA ALA A 125 1.79 -1.54 19.70
C ALA A 125 2.96 -1.39 18.72
N HIS A 126 2.93 -0.33 17.92
CA HIS A 126 4.01 0.02 17.01
C HIS A 126 5.11 0.88 17.65
N LYS A 127 5.11 1.14 18.95
CA LYS A 127 6.16 1.91 19.65
C LYS A 127 6.51 3.23 18.93
N LEU A 128 5.51 3.98 18.47
CA LEU A 128 5.73 5.26 17.79
C LEU A 128 6.34 6.27 18.76
N LEU A 129 7.33 7.03 18.27
CA LEU A 129 8.00 8.08 19.03
C LEU A 129 7.84 9.44 18.36
N GLU A 130 8.09 10.50 19.13
CA GLU A 130 8.16 11.85 18.59
C GLU A 130 9.26 11.93 17.53
N GLY A 131 8.95 12.55 16.39
CA GLY A 131 9.83 12.64 15.23
C GLY A 131 9.61 11.54 14.19
N ASP A 132 8.98 10.41 14.54
CA ASP A 132 8.60 9.40 13.54
C ASP A 132 7.62 9.98 12.52
N VAL A 133 7.69 9.51 11.28
CA VAL A 133 6.76 9.91 10.22
C VAL A 133 5.91 8.73 9.82
N VAL A 134 4.61 8.96 9.69
CA VAL A 134 3.63 7.95 9.28
C VAL A 134 3.00 8.36 7.96
N VAL A 135 3.01 7.46 6.98
CA VAL A 135 2.32 7.65 5.70
C VAL A 135 1.03 6.84 5.75
N PHE A 136 -0.08 7.52 5.53
CA PHE A 136 -1.41 6.92 5.48
C PHE A 136 -1.86 6.80 4.02
N LEU A 137 -2.24 5.60 3.60
CA LEU A 137 -2.80 5.30 2.28
C LEU A 137 -4.22 4.79 2.44
N LEU A 138 -5.21 5.50 1.91
CA LEU A 138 -6.61 5.08 2.03
C LEU A 138 -6.93 4.03 0.95
N VAL A 139 -6.91 2.75 1.33
CA VAL A 139 -7.09 1.63 0.40
C VAL A 139 -8.55 1.22 0.21
N GLN A 140 -9.40 1.52 1.20
CA GLN A 140 -10.86 1.33 1.15
C GLN A 140 -11.53 2.43 1.96
N PRO A 141 -12.86 2.65 1.82
CA PRO A 141 -13.60 3.52 2.72
C PRO A 141 -13.31 3.12 4.18
N CYS A 142 -12.87 4.09 4.99
CA CYS A 142 -12.53 3.89 6.40
C CYS A 142 -11.37 2.89 6.67
N LYS A 143 -10.55 2.53 5.68
CA LYS A 143 -9.39 1.66 5.88
C LYS A 143 -8.10 2.30 5.37
N PHE A 144 -7.19 2.58 6.29
CA PHE A 144 -5.83 3.01 5.96
C PHE A 144 -4.85 1.85 6.03
N LYS A 145 -4.00 1.75 5.02
CA LYS A 145 -2.70 1.08 5.13
C LYS A 145 -1.67 2.08 5.63
N VAL A 146 -0.89 1.68 6.63
CA VAL A 146 -0.01 2.58 7.39
C VAL A 146 1.45 2.15 7.26
N TYR A 147 2.30 3.08 6.83
CA TYR A 147 3.74 2.88 6.70
C TYR A 147 4.48 3.79 7.68
N ILE A 148 5.46 3.25 8.41
CA ILE A 148 6.12 3.96 9.52
C ILE A 148 7.61 4.17 9.21
N ILE A 149 8.01 5.44 9.06
CA ILE A 149 9.39 5.85 8.83
C ILE A 149 9.97 6.39 10.13
N ARG A 150 10.93 5.65 10.70
CA ARG A 150 11.52 6.00 11.99
C ARG A 150 12.50 7.15 11.89
N ALA A 151 12.42 8.08 12.85
CA ALA A 151 13.39 9.16 13.01
C ALA A 151 14.79 8.61 13.28
N ASN A 152 14.86 7.68 14.23
CA ASN A 152 16.12 7.11 14.73
C ASN A 152 16.54 5.82 14.02
N GLY A 153 15.76 5.32 13.06
CA GLY A 153 16.11 4.10 12.31
C GLY A 153 17.40 4.21 11.50
N LEU A 154 17.84 5.44 11.25
CA LEU A 154 19.13 5.74 10.61
C LEU A 154 20.31 5.73 11.59
N ALA A 155 20.17 5.83 12.92
CA ALA A 155 21.36 5.72 13.78
C ALA A 155 21.92 4.29 13.78
N GLU A 156 21.04 3.28 13.70
CA GLU A 156 21.42 1.87 13.59
C GLU A 156 21.84 1.51 12.16
N ILE A 157 21.15 2.05 11.14
CA ILE A 157 21.45 1.79 9.73
C ILE A 157 22.62 2.64 9.23
N ASP A 158 22.73 3.93 9.53
CA ASP A 158 23.91 4.78 9.25
C ASP A 158 25.09 4.45 10.17
N GLY A 159 24.85 3.93 11.37
CA GLY A 159 25.90 3.32 12.19
C GLY A 159 26.47 2.07 11.51
N ALA A 160 25.60 1.19 11.01
CA ALA A 160 26.01 0.01 10.24
C ALA A 160 26.61 0.39 8.87
N LEU A 161 26.03 1.33 8.13
CA LEU A 161 26.52 1.81 6.84
C LEU A 161 27.80 2.64 7.00
N GLY A 162 27.96 3.35 8.12
CA GLY A 162 29.18 4.08 8.47
C GLY A 162 30.34 3.14 8.78
N LEU A 163 30.07 2.02 9.46
CA LEU A 163 31.04 0.93 9.64
C LEU A 163 31.36 0.24 8.30
N LEU A 164 30.34 -0.04 7.48
CA LEU A 164 30.52 -0.64 6.15
C LEU A 164 31.26 0.27 5.15
N ASN A 165 31.07 1.59 5.23
CA ASN A 165 31.75 2.57 4.39
C ASN A 165 33.20 2.83 4.85
N LEU A 166 33.50 2.67 6.14
CA LEU A 166 34.86 2.76 6.66
C LEU A 166 35.71 1.57 6.23
N ASP A 167 35.09 0.39 6.11
CA ASP A 167 35.76 -0.84 5.67
C ASP A 167 35.88 -0.97 4.14
N LEU A 168 35.09 -0.23 3.36
CA LEU A 168 35.08 -0.36 1.89
C LEU A 168 35.51 0.88 1.10
N GLY A 169 35.61 2.06 1.70
CA GLY A 169 36.16 3.24 1.00
C GLY A 169 35.41 3.66 -0.27
N VAL A 170 34.10 3.37 -0.38
CA VAL A 170 33.29 3.69 -1.57
C VAL A 170 32.22 4.74 -1.26
N LYS A 171 32.17 5.80 -2.06
CA LYS A 171 31.07 6.79 -2.11
C LYS A 171 29.89 6.24 -2.92
N GLU A 172 28.70 6.36 -2.32
CA GLU A 172 27.34 6.32 -2.92
C GLU A 172 27.03 5.29 -4.02
N ILE A 173 26.12 4.35 -3.73
CA ILE A 173 25.44 3.57 -4.80
C ILE A 173 23.94 3.45 -4.50
N GLY A 174 23.13 3.78 -5.51
CA GLY A 174 21.68 3.85 -5.51
C GLY A 174 20.95 2.51 -5.28
N PHE A 175 19.68 2.65 -4.87
CA PHE A 175 18.87 1.64 -4.19
C PHE A 175 18.38 0.44 -5.01
N ALA A 176 18.77 0.28 -6.29
CA ALA A 176 18.21 -0.77 -7.15
C ALA A 176 18.95 -2.11 -7.16
N CYS A 177 20.14 -2.22 -6.57
CA CYS A 177 20.93 -3.48 -6.60
C CYS A 177 20.77 -4.39 -5.36
N LYS A 178 19.84 -4.10 -4.43
CA LYS A 178 20.05 -4.50 -3.03
C LYS A 178 19.78 -5.95 -2.61
N LEU A 179 18.98 -6.78 -3.29
CA LEU A 179 18.63 -8.09 -2.69
C LEU A 179 19.73 -9.16 -2.85
N SER A 180 20.38 -9.24 -4.01
CA SER A 180 21.48 -10.21 -4.22
C SER A 180 22.73 -9.84 -3.41
N THR A 181 23.09 -8.55 -3.40
CA THR A 181 24.19 -8.02 -2.57
C THR A 181 23.92 -8.20 -1.07
N PHE A 182 22.64 -8.24 -0.67
CA PHE A 182 22.23 -8.48 0.72
C PHE A 182 22.41 -9.95 1.12
N ILE A 183 22.12 -10.92 0.22
CA ILE A 183 22.34 -12.36 0.44
C ILE A 183 23.85 -12.69 0.51
N ASP A 184 24.65 -12.12 -0.38
CA ASP A 184 26.12 -12.33 -0.37
C ASP A 184 26.77 -11.73 0.87
N GLY A 185 26.23 -10.60 1.36
CA GLY A 185 26.61 -9.98 2.63
C GLY A 185 26.42 -10.91 3.83
N PHE A 186 25.32 -11.68 3.88
CA PHE A 186 25.07 -12.61 4.99
C PHE A 186 26.13 -13.73 5.07
N SER A 187 26.61 -14.23 3.93
CA SER A 187 27.68 -15.24 3.90
C SER A 187 29.01 -14.71 4.44
N ILE A 188 29.32 -13.45 4.17
CA ILE A 188 30.52 -12.78 4.69
C ILE A 188 30.39 -12.58 6.20
N TRP A 189 29.25 -12.09 6.65
CA TRP A 189 28.97 -11.86 8.07
C TRP A 189 28.93 -13.15 8.90
N GLY A 190 28.46 -14.26 8.32
CA GLY A 190 28.50 -15.57 8.95
C GLY A 190 29.93 -15.99 9.31
N LYS A 191 30.88 -15.83 8.37
CA LYS A 191 32.30 -16.15 8.57
C LYS A 191 32.97 -15.19 9.56
N THR A 192 32.60 -13.91 9.53
CA THR A 192 33.13 -12.90 10.47
C THR A 192 32.69 -13.17 11.90
N LEU A 193 31.41 -13.49 12.12
CA LEU A 193 30.91 -13.85 13.45
C LEU A 193 31.53 -15.14 13.97
N GLU A 194 31.79 -16.10 13.10
CA GLU A 194 32.50 -17.33 13.44
C GLU A 194 33.95 -17.06 13.90
N ALA A 195 34.63 -16.11 13.25
CA ALA A 195 35.95 -15.67 13.68
C ALA A 195 35.93 -14.95 15.04
N PHE A 196 34.92 -14.12 15.33
CA PHE A 196 34.78 -13.46 16.63
C PHE A 196 34.43 -14.45 17.76
N GLU A 197 33.73 -15.52 17.46
CA GLU A 197 33.44 -16.61 18.40
C GLU A 197 34.73 -17.36 18.78
N VAL A 198 35.63 -17.61 17.81
CA VAL A 198 36.97 -18.17 18.05
C VAL A 198 37.84 -17.26 18.93
N LEU A 199 37.62 -15.94 18.88
CA LEU A 199 38.29 -14.96 19.73
C LEU A 199 37.67 -14.85 21.15
N GLY A 200 36.70 -15.72 21.48
CA GLY A 200 36.09 -15.77 22.81
C GLY A 200 35.01 -14.71 23.05
N MET A 201 34.50 -14.06 21.99
CA MET A 201 33.40 -13.12 22.10
C MET A 201 32.05 -13.86 22.06
N GLU A 202 31.14 -13.49 22.94
CA GLU A 202 29.82 -14.13 23.04
C GLU A 202 28.86 -13.59 21.96
N VAL A 203 29.05 -14.05 20.71
CA VAL A 203 28.30 -13.58 19.53
C VAL A 203 27.16 -14.48 19.08
N GLY A 204 26.82 -15.51 19.89
CA GLY A 204 25.75 -16.46 19.58
C GLY A 204 24.39 -15.80 19.35
N PHE A 205 24.09 -14.70 20.06
CA PHE A 205 22.88 -13.92 19.86
C PHE A 205 22.82 -13.23 18.49
N LEU A 206 23.96 -12.78 17.96
CA LEU A 206 24.07 -12.19 16.63
C LEU A 206 23.89 -13.25 15.54
N ARG A 207 24.46 -14.45 15.72
CA ARG A 207 24.26 -15.57 14.79
C ARG A 207 22.79 -16.01 14.74
N ALA A 208 22.12 -16.07 15.89
CA ALA A 208 20.70 -16.40 15.98
C ALA A 208 19.85 -15.35 15.24
N ARG A 209 20.14 -14.07 15.43
CA ARG A 209 19.44 -12.97 14.76
C ARG A 209 19.71 -12.95 13.26
N LEU A 210 20.96 -13.20 12.83
CA LEU A 210 21.33 -13.32 11.42
C LEU A 210 20.56 -14.45 10.74
N SER A 211 20.49 -15.62 11.40
CA SER A 211 19.75 -16.78 10.91
C SER A 211 18.25 -16.53 10.81
N GLN A 212 17.68 -15.77 11.74
CA GLN A 212 16.27 -15.36 11.67
C GLN A 212 16.00 -14.42 10.49
N LEU A 213 16.87 -13.45 10.24
CA LEU A 213 16.75 -12.52 9.11
C LEU A 213 16.86 -13.24 7.76
N VAL A 214 17.81 -14.17 7.62
CA VAL A 214 17.95 -15.00 6.41
C VAL A 214 16.70 -15.86 6.20
N ASN A 215 16.18 -16.49 7.25
CA ASN A 215 14.94 -17.28 7.14
C ASN A 215 13.71 -16.43 6.82
N LEU A 216 13.61 -15.21 7.36
CA LEU A 216 12.52 -14.29 7.05
C LEU A 216 12.59 -13.80 5.60
N ALA A 217 13.79 -13.48 5.11
CA ALA A 217 14.01 -13.14 3.71
C ALA A 217 13.60 -14.30 2.79
N PHE A 218 13.97 -15.54 3.13
CA PHE A 218 13.61 -16.74 2.36
C PHE A 218 12.10 -17.04 2.39
N LYS A 219 11.46 -16.92 3.57
CA LYS A 219 10.01 -17.11 3.72
C LYS A 219 9.20 -16.04 3.00
N SER A 220 9.68 -14.80 2.97
CA SER A 220 9.05 -13.71 2.23
C SER A 220 9.09 -13.92 0.72
N THR A 221 10.15 -14.58 0.21
CA THR A 221 10.27 -14.91 -1.22
C THR A 221 9.47 -16.15 -1.63
N GLU A 222 9.26 -17.12 -0.74
CA GLU A 222 8.48 -18.32 -1.05
C GLU A 222 6.97 -18.16 -0.79
N SER A 223 6.55 -17.38 0.21
CA SER A 223 5.16 -17.41 0.68
C SER A 223 4.20 -16.52 -0.11
N ASP A 224 4.64 -15.36 -0.63
CA ASP A 224 3.73 -14.38 -1.26
C ASP A 224 3.72 -14.47 -2.80
N GLU A 225 4.84 -14.92 -3.41
CA GLU A 225 4.97 -15.13 -4.85
C GLU A 225 4.44 -16.51 -5.28
N SER A 226 4.68 -17.55 -4.49
CA SER A 226 4.36 -18.94 -4.86
C SER A 226 2.85 -19.22 -4.85
N GLU A 227 2.10 -18.71 -3.88
CA GLU A 227 0.65 -18.96 -3.79
C GLU A 227 -0.14 -18.14 -4.80
N ARG A 228 0.15 -16.83 -4.95
CA ARG A 228 -0.50 -15.99 -5.96
C ARG A 228 -0.23 -16.48 -7.38
N HIS A 229 0.98 -16.98 -7.65
CA HIS A 229 1.35 -17.49 -8.97
C HIS A 229 0.79 -18.89 -9.25
N LYS A 230 0.47 -19.69 -8.23
CA LYS A 230 -0.27 -20.96 -8.38
C LYS A 230 -1.75 -20.73 -8.63
N GLU A 231 -2.38 -19.85 -7.85
CA GLU A 231 -3.80 -19.51 -7.98
C GLU A 231 -4.08 -18.89 -9.37
N ALA A 232 -3.27 -17.91 -9.78
CA ALA A 232 -3.39 -17.31 -11.11
C ALA A 232 -3.15 -18.31 -12.27
N ARG A 233 -2.33 -19.36 -12.07
CA ARG A 233 -2.14 -20.42 -13.07
C ARG A 233 -3.37 -21.31 -13.19
N LEU A 234 -3.95 -21.71 -12.07
CA LEU A 234 -5.16 -22.54 -12.06
C LEU A 234 -6.36 -21.80 -12.66
N GLU A 235 -6.53 -20.51 -12.34
CA GLU A 235 -7.57 -19.67 -12.96
C GLU A 235 -7.38 -19.52 -14.47
N ARG A 236 -6.13 -19.32 -14.92
CA ARG A 236 -5.81 -19.26 -16.35
C ARG A 236 -6.13 -20.59 -17.05
N ASP A 237 -5.70 -21.72 -16.49
CA ASP A 237 -5.92 -23.03 -17.10
C ASP A 237 -7.42 -23.36 -17.19
N CYS A 238 -8.21 -22.97 -16.18
CA CYS A 238 -9.66 -23.08 -16.19
C CYS A 238 -10.31 -22.22 -17.30
N ALA A 239 -9.85 -20.97 -17.45
CA ALA A 239 -10.32 -20.08 -18.52
C ALA A 239 -9.96 -20.61 -19.92
N GLU A 240 -8.77 -21.21 -20.09
CA GLU A 240 -8.35 -21.82 -21.35
C GLU A 240 -9.18 -23.06 -21.73
N ASP A 241 -9.56 -23.88 -20.74
CA ASP A 241 -10.45 -25.02 -20.94
C ASP A 241 -11.86 -24.58 -21.37
N GLU A 242 -12.39 -23.51 -20.77
CA GLU A 242 -13.67 -22.92 -21.17
C GLU A 242 -13.61 -22.35 -22.60
N MET A 243 -12.52 -21.65 -22.95
CA MET A 243 -12.29 -21.19 -24.33
C MET A 243 -12.24 -22.36 -25.33
N ARG A 244 -11.57 -23.46 -24.98
CA ARG A 244 -11.56 -24.67 -25.82
C ARG A 244 -12.96 -25.25 -25.99
N SER A 245 -13.75 -25.33 -24.92
CA SER A 245 -15.14 -25.79 -24.98
C SER A 245 -16.01 -24.92 -25.90
N LEU A 246 -15.91 -23.59 -25.76
CA LEU A 246 -16.66 -22.65 -26.60
C LEU A 246 -16.25 -22.74 -28.08
N ASN A 247 -14.97 -22.93 -28.37
CA ASN A 247 -14.49 -23.10 -29.74
C ASN A 247 -15.00 -24.39 -30.41
N ILE A 248 -15.18 -25.47 -29.65
CA ILE A 248 -15.81 -26.70 -30.14
C ILE A 248 -17.27 -26.42 -30.53
N LYS A 249 -18.06 -25.83 -29.62
CA LYS A 249 -19.46 -25.47 -29.87
C LYS A 249 -19.62 -24.52 -31.05
N LEU A 250 -18.71 -23.56 -31.19
CA LEU A 250 -18.69 -22.64 -32.34
C LEU A 250 -18.48 -23.40 -33.66
N SER A 251 -17.62 -24.42 -33.66
CA SER A 251 -17.34 -25.24 -34.84
C SER A 251 -18.55 -26.10 -35.22
N GLU A 252 -19.26 -26.65 -34.24
CA GLU A 252 -20.51 -27.38 -34.45
C GLU A 252 -21.60 -26.49 -35.05
N LEU A 253 -21.80 -25.28 -34.50
CA LEU A 253 -22.77 -24.32 -35.03
C LEU A 253 -22.44 -23.88 -36.45
N LYS A 254 -21.15 -23.69 -36.78
CA LYS A 254 -20.72 -23.40 -38.15
C LYS A 254 -21.05 -24.55 -39.10
N GLN A 255 -20.83 -25.78 -38.68
CA GLN A 255 -21.16 -26.94 -39.50
C GLN A 255 -22.68 -27.09 -39.68
N ALA A 256 -23.47 -26.89 -38.63
CA ALA A 256 -24.93 -26.92 -38.69
C ALA A 256 -25.47 -25.85 -39.63
N LYS A 257 -24.89 -24.65 -39.61
CA LYS A 257 -25.24 -23.58 -40.56
C LYS A 257 -25.02 -24.03 -42.01
N VAL A 258 -23.85 -24.58 -42.33
CA VAL A 258 -23.55 -25.06 -43.70
C VAL A 258 -24.55 -26.12 -44.14
N ARG A 259 -24.90 -27.08 -43.26
CA ARG A 259 -25.92 -28.10 -43.58
C ARG A 259 -27.29 -27.49 -43.89
N LEU A 260 -27.71 -26.50 -43.10
CA LEU A 260 -28.98 -25.79 -43.35
C LEU A 260 -28.94 -25.00 -44.67
N ASP A 261 -27.81 -24.38 -44.99
CA ASP A 261 -27.62 -23.67 -46.27
C ASP A 261 -27.72 -24.66 -47.45
N ASP A 262 -27.15 -25.86 -47.34
CA ASP A 262 -27.23 -26.92 -48.36
C ASP A 262 -28.68 -27.45 -48.53
N ASP A 263 -29.38 -27.71 -47.43
CA ASP A 263 -30.77 -28.16 -47.43
C ASP A 263 -31.70 -27.11 -48.06
N MET A 264 -31.47 -25.83 -47.77
CA MET A 264 -32.21 -24.72 -48.38
C MET A 264 -32.03 -24.68 -49.90
N GLU A 265 -30.82 -24.87 -50.41
CA GLU A 265 -30.58 -24.86 -51.86
C GLU A 265 -31.14 -26.12 -52.53
N ALA A 266 -31.08 -27.29 -51.89
CA ALA A 266 -31.70 -28.52 -52.37
C ALA A 266 -33.23 -28.36 -52.53
N LEU A 267 -33.91 -27.85 -51.50
CA LEU A 267 -35.35 -27.58 -51.53
C LEU A 267 -35.74 -26.60 -52.65
N LYS A 268 -34.89 -25.62 -52.92
CA LYS A 268 -35.10 -24.64 -54.00
C LYS A 268 -34.96 -25.28 -55.39
N VAL A 269 -34.04 -26.22 -55.58
CA VAL A 269 -33.91 -26.98 -56.83
C VAL A 269 -35.14 -27.88 -57.04
N ASP A 270 -35.56 -28.60 -56.00
CA ASP A 270 -36.75 -29.47 -56.06
C ASP A 270 -38.03 -28.68 -56.34
N SER A 271 -38.20 -27.53 -55.68
CA SER A 271 -39.32 -26.61 -55.94
C SER A 271 -39.38 -26.18 -57.40
N LYS A 272 -38.26 -25.75 -58.00
CA LYS A 272 -38.18 -25.40 -59.43
C LYS A 272 -38.49 -26.57 -60.35
N ARG A 273 -38.06 -27.77 -59.98
CA ARG A 273 -38.34 -28.99 -60.75
C ARG A 273 -39.82 -29.34 -60.73
N CYS A 274 -40.47 -29.26 -59.57
CA CYS A 274 -41.91 -29.46 -59.44
C CYS A 274 -42.70 -28.46 -60.30
N GLU A 275 -42.32 -27.19 -60.28
CA GLU A 275 -42.92 -26.14 -61.11
C GLU A 275 -42.84 -26.49 -62.60
N LEU A 276 -41.67 -26.96 -63.07
CA LEU A 276 -41.48 -27.34 -64.46
C LEU A 276 -42.35 -28.53 -64.87
N ILE A 277 -42.49 -29.53 -64.01
CA ILE A 277 -43.33 -30.71 -64.26
C ILE A 277 -44.81 -30.28 -64.33
N PHE A 278 -45.24 -29.44 -63.40
CA PHE A 278 -46.60 -28.90 -63.38
C PHE A 278 -46.92 -28.14 -64.67
N GLN A 279 -46.03 -27.25 -65.10
CA GLN A 279 -46.22 -26.49 -66.34
C GLN A 279 -46.33 -27.40 -67.57
N LYS A 280 -45.48 -28.43 -67.68
CA LYS A 280 -45.56 -29.42 -68.78
C LYS A 280 -46.90 -30.15 -68.81
N GLN A 281 -47.49 -30.43 -67.66
CA GLN A 281 -48.77 -31.12 -67.57
C GLN A 281 -49.95 -30.20 -67.95
N LEU A 282 -49.86 -28.91 -67.62
CA LEU A 282 -50.81 -27.90 -68.09
C LEU A 282 -50.80 -27.74 -69.61
N ASP A 283 -49.62 -27.84 -70.22
CA ASP A 283 -49.43 -27.65 -71.67
C ASP A 283 -49.70 -28.93 -72.50
N ALA A 284 -50.03 -30.06 -71.85
CA ALA A 284 -50.31 -31.32 -72.54
C ALA A 284 -51.73 -31.33 -73.16
N PRO A 285 -51.95 -31.97 -74.33
CA PRO A 285 -53.28 -32.09 -74.91
C PRO A 285 -54.18 -32.98 -74.05
N TRP A 286 -55.45 -32.59 -73.93
CA TRP A 286 -56.49 -33.28 -73.16
C TRP A 286 -56.91 -34.62 -73.76
#